data_AF-A0A0B7AA79-F1
#
_entry.id   AF-A0A0B7AA79-F1
#
_cell.length_a   1.000
_cell.length_b   1.000
_cell.length_c   1.000
_cell.angle_alpha   90.00
_cell.angle_beta   90.00
_cell.angle_gamma   90.00
#
_symmetry.space_group_name_H-M   'P 1'
#
loop_
_entity.id
_entity.type
_entity.pdbx_description
1 polymer ?
#
loop_
_entity_poly.entity_id
_entity_poly.type
_entity_poly.pdbx_seq_one_letter_code
_entity_poly.pdbx_strand_id
1 'polypeptide(L)'
;MSNINHGPLSSYNSLTDAHLTDFFANSRLRTHLKKSGLITKHGEIVSENIYRLNMSRKEHKKHVKEMLAQAIVFKSLDLERA
;
A
#
# COMPACT_ATOMS: atom_id res chain seq x y z
N MET A 1 6.22 -2.04 15.44
CA MET A 1 7.19 -2.58 14.47
C MET A 1 8.30 -1.57 14.33
N SER A 2 9.46 -1.85 14.91
CA SER A 2 10.59 -0.95 15.10
C SER A 2 11.38 -0.76 13.80
N ASN A 3 11.30 0.42 13.19
CA ASN A 3 12.22 0.83 12.13
C ASN A 3 13.58 1.19 12.74
N ILE A 4 14.36 0.17 13.11
CA ILE A 4 15.77 0.33 13.43
C ILE A 4 16.53 0.05 12.13
N ASN A 5 16.64 1.07 11.28
CA ASN A 5 17.54 1.06 10.14
C ASN A 5 18.70 2.01 10.47
N HIS A 6 19.78 1.45 11.04
CA HIS A 6 21.01 2.18 11.41
C HIS A 6 22.05 2.20 10.29
N GLY A 7 21.69 1.84 9.05
CA GLY A 7 22.57 1.91 7.91
C GLY A 7 22.52 3.28 7.20
N PRO A 8 23.59 3.69 6.51
CA PRO A 8 23.63 4.95 5.74
C PRO A 8 22.55 5.05 4.66
N LEU A 9 21.91 3.95 4.27
CA LEU A 9 20.82 3.89 3.29
C LEU A 9 19.41 3.97 3.90
N SER A 10 19.29 4.08 5.22
CA SER A 10 18.01 4.14 5.93
C SER A 10 17.09 5.27 5.44
N SER A 11 17.67 6.43 5.12
CA SER A 11 16.98 7.61 4.62
C SER A 11 16.98 7.72 3.10
N TYR A 12 17.62 6.78 2.40
CA TYR A 12 17.79 6.86 0.95
C TYR A 12 16.49 6.49 0.24
N ASN A 13 16.00 7.42 -0.59
CA ASN A 13 14.82 7.23 -1.42
C ASN A 13 15.23 7.11 -2.91
N SER A 14 15.14 5.90 -3.45
CA SER A 14 15.47 5.64 -4.85
C SER A 14 14.59 6.41 -5.84
N LEU A 15 13.35 6.76 -5.47
CA LEU A 15 12.45 7.51 -6.37
C LEU A 15 12.90 8.95 -6.59
N THR A 16 13.75 9.47 -5.70
CA THR A 16 14.36 10.81 -5.82
C THR A 16 15.76 10.77 -6.42
N ASP A 17 16.28 9.59 -6.76
CA ASP A 17 17.61 9.46 -7.35
C ASP A 17 17.61 9.89 -8.82
N ALA A 18 18.44 10.88 -9.15
CA ALA A 18 18.59 11.41 -10.50
C ALA A 18 19.05 10.34 -11.50
N HIS A 19 19.91 9.40 -11.09
CA HIS A 19 20.43 8.34 -11.95
C HIS A 19 19.40 7.24 -12.23
N LEU A 20 18.32 7.16 -11.44
CA LEU A 20 17.25 6.19 -11.62
C LEU A 20 16.03 6.77 -12.35
N THR A 21 16.08 8.04 -12.77
CA THR A 21 14.96 8.71 -13.44
C THR A 21 14.48 7.93 -14.66
N ASP A 22 15.39 7.50 -15.53
CA ASP A 22 15.06 6.76 -16.76
C ASP A 22 14.48 5.38 -16.46
N PHE A 23 14.99 4.71 -15.41
CA PHE A 23 14.49 3.43 -14.96
C PHE A 23 13.03 3.54 -14.50
N PHE A 24 12.72 4.54 -13.68
CA PHE A 24 11.37 4.78 -13.19
C PHE A 24 10.43 5.43 -14.21
N ALA A 25 10.96 5.98 -15.32
CA ALA A 25 10.17 6.52 -16.41
C ALA A 25 9.43 5.43 -17.23
N ASN A 26 9.90 4.18 -17.18
CA ASN A 26 9.28 3.05 -17.87
C ASN A 26 7.78 2.92 -17.54
N SER A 27 6.92 2.84 -18.56
CA SER A 27 5.46 2.79 -18.41
C SER A 27 4.97 1.66 -17.49
N ARG A 28 5.62 0.48 -17.55
CA ARG A 28 5.31 -0.66 -16.68
C ARG A 28 5.64 -0.35 -15.23
N LEU A 29 6.81 0.25 -14.97
CA LEU A 29 7.21 0.65 -13.62
C LEU A 29 6.33 1.79 -13.11
N ARG A 30 6.06 2.83 -13.91
CA ARG A 30 5.14 3.91 -13.51
C ARG A 30 3.76 3.38 -13.16
N THR A 31 3.24 2.43 -13.95
CA THR A 31 1.95 1.78 -13.65
C THR A 31 2.02 1.03 -12.32
N HIS A 32 3.10 0.31 -12.06
CA HIS A 32 3.31 -0.37 -10.80
C HIS A 32 3.39 0.61 -9.63
N LEU A 33 4.21 1.65 -9.72
CA LEU A 33 4.36 2.68 -8.67
C LEU A 33 3.02 3.38 -8.35
N LYS A 34 2.20 3.66 -9.38
CA LYS A 34 0.84 4.20 -9.20
C LYS A 34 -0.07 3.23 -8.45
N LYS A 35 -0.06 1.95 -8.84
CA LYS A 35 -0.87 0.91 -8.18
C LYS A 35 -0.43 0.65 -6.73
N SER A 36 0.87 0.75 -6.48
CA SER A 36 1.46 0.62 -5.14
C SER A 36 1.23 1.86 -4.28
N GLY A 37 0.83 3.00 -4.86
CA GLY A 37 0.55 4.24 -4.13
C GLY A 37 1.80 5.04 -3.76
N LEU A 38 2.94 4.71 -4.35
CA LEU A 38 4.21 5.42 -4.14
C LEU A 38 4.27 6.72 -4.95
N ILE A 39 3.54 6.77 -6.07
CA ILE A 39 3.37 7.99 -6.86
C ILE A 39 1.89 8.29 -7.11
N THR A 40 1.57 9.57 -7.28
CA THR A 40 0.22 10.04 -7.61
C THR A 40 -0.18 9.64 -9.04
N LYS A 41 -1.45 9.82 -9.39
CA LYS A 41 -1.92 9.66 -10.77
C LYS A 41 -1.17 10.55 -11.77
N HIS A 42 -0.73 11.73 -11.32
CA HIS A 42 0.07 12.69 -12.07
C HIS A 42 1.57 12.34 -12.09
N GLY A 43 2.00 11.45 -11.20
CA GLY A 43 3.35 10.92 -11.15
C GLY A 43 4.26 11.59 -10.14
N GLU A 44 3.69 12.36 -9.22
CA GLU A 44 4.43 12.99 -8.11
C GLU A 44 4.69 11.95 -7.02
N ILE A 45 5.83 12.03 -6.35
CA ILE A 45 6.16 11.11 -5.26
C ILE A 45 5.28 11.40 -4.05
N VAL A 46 4.66 10.36 -3.50
CA VAL A 46 3.84 10.46 -2.29
C VAL A 46 4.75 10.50 -1.07
N SER A 47 4.54 11.46 -0.17
CA SER A 47 5.31 11.54 1.08
C SER A 47 5.05 10.34 1.97
N GLU A 48 6.06 9.93 2.73
CA GLU A 48 6.01 8.72 3.54
C GLU A 48 4.85 8.73 4.55
N ASN A 49 4.55 9.89 5.15
CA ASN A 49 3.42 10.08 6.06
C ASN A 49 2.08 9.76 5.39
N ILE A 50 1.86 10.28 4.18
CA ILE A 50 0.63 10.07 3.43
C ILE A 50 0.54 8.62 2.94
N TYR A 51 1.67 8.05 2.49
CA TYR A 51 1.74 6.66 2.09
C TYR A 51 1.32 5.73 3.24
N ARG A 52 1.93 5.88 4.43
CA ARG A 52 1.58 5.08 5.61
C ARG A 52 0.11 5.20 5.99
N LEU A 53 -0.43 6.42 5.99
CA LEU A 53 -1.85 6.66 6.28
C LEU A 53 -2.76 5.94 5.27
N ASN A 54 -2.46 6.03 3.99
CA ASN A 54 -3.24 5.38 2.94
C ASN A 54 -3.16 3.85 3.03
N MET A 55 -1.99 3.30 3.35
CA MET A 55 -1.81 1.87 3.56
C MET A 55 -2.60 1.37 4.76
N SER A 56 -2.56 2.08 5.89
CA SER A 56 -3.35 1.75 7.07
C SER A 56 -4.86 1.78 6.78
N ARG A 57 -5.35 2.80 6.06
CA ARG A 57 -6.76 2.88 5.63
C ARG A 57 -7.16 1.72 4.72
N LYS A 58 -6.30 1.37 3.76
CA LYS A 58 -6.53 0.26 2.81
C LYS A 58 -6.58 -1.07 3.54
N GLU A 59 -5.66 -1.31 4.47
CA GLU A 59 -5.62 -2.50 5.30
C GLU A 59 -6.86 -2.60 6.19
N HIS A 60 -7.22 -1.53 6.88
CA HIS A 60 -8.42 -1.49 7.72
C HIS A 60 -9.69 -1.80 6.91
N LYS A 61 -9.86 -1.18 5.73
CA LYS A 61 -10.99 -1.46 4.84
C LYS A 61 -11.02 -2.92 4.40
N LYS A 62 -9.87 -3.51 4.08
CA LYS A 62 -9.77 -4.93 3.72
C LYS A 62 -10.22 -5.81 4.89
N HIS A 63 -9.70 -5.55 6.08
CA HIS A 63 -10.02 -6.30 7.29
C HIS A 63 -11.52 -6.23 7.63
N VAL A 64 -12.13 -5.04 7.59
CA VAL A 64 -13.58 -4.87 7.82
C VAL A 64 -14.39 -5.65 6.79
N LYS A 65 -14.00 -5.63 5.51
CA LYS A 65 -14.67 -6.41 4.47
C LYS A 65 -14.60 -7.91 4.73
N GLU A 66 -13.44 -8.41 5.15
CA GLU A 66 -13.24 -9.83 5.47
C GLU A 66 -14.06 -10.25 6.69
N MET A 67 -14.08 -9.44 7.76
CA MET A 67 -14.93 -9.69 8.93
C MET A 67 -16.41 -9.75 8.55
N LEU A 68 -16.90 -8.82 7.73
CA LEU A 68 -18.29 -8.81 7.29
C LEU A 68 -18.62 -10.06 6.46
N ALA A 69 -17.74 -10.48 5.56
CA ALA A 69 -17.93 -11.69 4.77
C ALA A 69 -18.02 -12.94 5.67
N GLN A 70 -17.15 -13.04 6.67
CA GLN A 70 -17.18 -14.15 7.64
C GLN A 70 -18.47 -14.14 8.45
N ALA A 71 -18.89 -12.98 8.97
CA ALA A 71 -20.10 -12.85 9.76
C ALA A 71 -21.36 -13.26 8.98
N ILE A 72 -21.44 -12.91 7.69
CA ILE A 72 -22.54 -13.33 6.82
C ILE A 72 -22.57 -14.86 6.67
N VAL A 73 -21.42 -15.48 6.40
CA VAL A 73 -21.31 -16.94 6.24
C VAL A 73 -21.69 -17.68 7.52
N PHE A 74 -21.19 -17.23 8.67
CA PHE A 74 -21.57 -17.83 9.95
C PHE A 74 -23.07 -17.67 10.21
N LYS A 75 -23.62 -16.49 9.93
CA LYS A 75 -25.06 -16.25 10.12
C LYS A 75 -25.93 -17.11 9.21
N SER A 76 -25.53 -17.31 7.95
CA SER A 76 -26.28 -18.19 7.04
C SER A 76 -26.23 -19.64 7.48
N LEU A 77 -25.08 -20.12 7.96
CA LEU A 77 -24.95 -21.49 8.48
C LEU A 77 -25.78 -21.71 9.74
N ASP A 78 -25.84 -20.72 10.64
CA ASP A 78 -26.69 -20.79 11.83
C ASP A 78 -28.18 -20.87 11.46
N LEU A 79 -28.61 -20.16 10.40
CA LEU A 79 -29.99 -20.21 9.92
C LEU A 79 -30.33 -21.53 9.22
N GLU A 80 -29.37 -22.19 8.55
CA GLU A 80 -29.59 -23.51 7.94
C GLU A 80 -29.67 -24.65 8.96
N ARG A 81 -29.11 -24.45 10.16
CA ARG A 81 -29.07 -25.46 11.23
C ARG A 81 -30.23 -25.35 12.23
N ALA A 82 -31.04 -24.30 12.14
CA ALA A 82 -32.19 -24.03 13.00
C ALA A 82 -33.49 -24.46 12.31
#